data_AF-A0A2G8JC38-F1
#
_entry.id   AF-A0A2G8JC38-F1
#
_cell.length_a   1.000
_cell.length_b   1.000
_cell.length_c   1.000
_cell.angle_alpha   90.00
_cell.angle_beta   90.00
_cell.angle_gamma   90.00
#
_symmetry.space_group_name_H-M   'P 1'
#
loop_
_entity.id
_entity.type
_entity.pdbx_description
1 polymer ?
#
loop_
_entity_poly.entity_id
_entity_poly.type
_entity_poly.pdbx_seq_one_letter_code
_entity_poly.pdbx_strand_id
1 'polypeptide(L)'
;MPQKKSLLRSVGTLTHRVSFVSKGVNTDAFKTYQAEFSEAIRRVKKVEDQLRDANSKNKALESVMSTQQNNAKANQLEQKSKIESLERMVVQKEEKYQRDFNSANLEKTRLQSIVRLQEAQARETKSRLDQFSQVKQEADRLTTQIDTLCRDRDEMQKKIDNMDKECQMQRQRAIKSEVSVVQIHKDQALRPLEEAISECQYHMNNLKRILQGEENANLTVILKDWERCREENKQKMETIKSQFDSQIQELQSGRLILTDLPVIPRPEPSRSKTLKAKHAPHNWPHLEHPHPSWFNHRCTTLSPAASRWWVSSSTPEASG
;
A
#
# COMPACT_ATOMS: atom_id res chain seq x y z
N MET A 1 -33.48 107.86 3.19
CA MET A 1 -33.22 108.54 1.91
C MET A 1 -33.67 107.62 0.79
N PRO A 2 -34.20 108.10 -0.35
CA PRO A 2 -34.83 109.39 -0.67
C PRO A 2 -36.12 109.17 -1.52
N GLN A 3 -36.94 110.11 -2.05
CA GLN A 3 -37.22 111.56 -1.94
C GLN A 3 -38.45 111.83 -2.87
N LYS A 4 -39.51 112.52 -2.42
CA LYS A 4 -39.81 113.99 -2.43
C LYS A 4 -40.33 114.61 -3.75
N LYS A 5 -41.45 115.36 -3.61
CA LYS A 5 -41.77 116.78 -3.99
C LYS A 5 -43.26 116.83 -4.38
N SER A 6 -44.24 117.52 -3.75
CA SER A 6 -44.45 118.82 -3.06
C SER A 6 -44.59 120.06 -3.96
N LEU A 7 -45.75 120.75 -3.86
CA LEU A 7 -46.01 122.22 -3.85
C LEU A 7 -47.57 122.42 -3.86
N LEU A 8 -48.22 122.92 -2.78
CA LEU A 8 -48.48 124.33 -2.36
C LEU A 8 -49.35 125.11 -3.39
N ARG A 9 -50.47 125.80 -3.09
CA ARG A 9 -50.85 126.85 -2.11
C ARG A 9 -52.38 127.12 -2.31
N SER A 10 -53.17 127.86 -1.53
CA SER A 10 -53.02 128.79 -0.41
C SER A 10 -54.36 128.95 0.34
N VAL A 11 -54.27 129.34 1.60
CA VAL A 11 -55.36 129.78 2.49
C VAL A 11 -55.65 131.28 2.27
N GLY A 12 -56.91 131.69 2.41
CA GLY A 12 -57.32 133.09 2.54
C GLY A 12 -58.59 133.21 3.38
N THR A 13 -58.43 133.66 4.63
CA THR A 13 -59.51 134.11 5.53
C THR A 13 -59.77 135.59 5.33
N LEU A 14 -61.02 136.02 5.25
CA LEU A 14 -61.42 137.39 5.58
C LEU A 14 -62.84 137.43 6.15
N THR A 15 -62.96 137.93 7.38
CA THR A 15 -64.19 138.28 8.09
C THR A 15 -64.76 139.59 7.57
N HIS A 16 -66.08 139.70 7.37
CA HIS A 16 -66.82 140.95 7.56
C HIS A 16 -68.29 140.67 7.93
N ARG A 17 -68.84 141.61 8.71
CA ARG A 17 -70.08 141.54 9.49
C ARG A 17 -71.09 142.55 8.91
N VAL A 18 -72.38 142.21 9.04
CA VAL A 18 -73.58 143.09 9.21
C VAL A 18 -74.51 143.39 8.01
N SER A 19 -75.81 143.14 8.32
CA SER A 19 -77.12 143.73 7.94
C SER A 19 -77.80 143.54 6.58
N PHE A 20 -78.94 142.84 6.68
CA PHE A 20 -80.29 143.10 6.13
C PHE A 20 -80.51 144.32 5.21
N VAL A 21 -81.08 144.06 4.02
CA VAL A 21 -82.19 144.83 3.42
C VAL A 21 -83.12 143.85 2.68
N SER A 22 -84.42 144.00 2.92
CA SER A 22 -85.51 143.29 2.27
C SER A 22 -86.01 143.99 1.00
N LYS A 23 -86.60 143.18 0.11
CA LYS A 23 -87.66 143.46 -0.89
C LYS A 23 -87.26 143.16 -2.34
N GLY A 24 -88.14 142.43 -3.01
CA GLY A 24 -88.33 142.56 -4.46
C GLY A 24 -88.38 141.25 -5.22
N VAL A 25 -89.55 140.61 -5.19
CA VAL A 25 -89.93 139.47 -6.04
C VAL A 25 -90.02 139.92 -7.49
N ASN A 26 -89.41 139.16 -8.42
CA ASN A 26 -90.04 138.77 -9.69
C ASN A 26 -89.26 137.64 -10.39
N THR A 27 -89.81 136.43 -10.23
CA THR A 27 -90.09 135.42 -11.28
C THR A 27 -89.07 135.22 -12.41
N ASP A 28 -88.39 134.06 -12.39
CA ASP A 28 -88.58 133.01 -13.40
C ASP A 28 -87.96 131.66 -12.92
N ALA A 29 -88.61 131.01 -11.95
CA ALA A 29 -88.14 129.76 -11.34
C ALA A 29 -88.06 128.58 -12.32
N PHE A 30 -88.68 128.68 -13.50
CA PHE A 30 -88.79 127.56 -14.43
C PHE A 30 -87.46 127.19 -15.12
N LYS A 31 -86.60 128.18 -15.40
CA LYS A 31 -85.30 127.95 -16.06
C LYS A 31 -84.25 127.30 -15.15
N THR A 32 -84.28 127.60 -13.85
CA THR A 32 -83.35 127.02 -12.87
C THR A 32 -83.69 125.55 -12.60
N TYR A 33 -84.99 125.22 -12.45
CA TYR A 33 -85.44 123.83 -12.37
C TYR A 33 -85.17 123.05 -13.66
N GLN A 34 -85.30 123.66 -14.83
CA GLN A 34 -84.97 123.01 -16.10
C GLN A 34 -83.46 122.71 -16.25
N ALA A 35 -82.61 123.61 -15.78
CA ALA A 35 -81.15 123.41 -15.75
C ALA A 35 -80.76 122.30 -14.75
N GLU A 36 -81.34 122.31 -13.54
CA GLU A 36 -81.10 121.27 -12.53
C GLU A 36 -81.65 119.91 -12.96
N PHE A 37 -82.81 119.85 -13.62
CA PHE A 37 -83.39 118.62 -14.16
C PHE A 37 -82.54 118.07 -15.31
N SER A 38 -82.04 118.94 -16.19
CA SER A 38 -81.11 118.56 -17.27
C SER A 38 -79.76 118.07 -16.74
N GLU A 39 -79.30 118.65 -15.62
CA GLU A 39 -78.08 118.21 -14.94
C GLU A 39 -78.29 116.89 -14.18
N ALA A 40 -79.46 116.70 -13.57
CA ALA A 40 -79.86 115.44 -12.95
C ALA A 40 -79.96 114.31 -13.99
N ILE A 41 -80.54 114.56 -15.17
CA ILE A 41 -80.56 113.61 -16.29
C ILE A 41 -79.13 113.28 -16.74
N ARG A 42 -78.25 114.27 -16.83
CA ARG A 42 -76.83 114.03 -17.17
C ARG A 42 -76.12 113.18 -16.11
N ARG A 43 -76.39 113.42 -14.82
CA ARG A 43 -75.83 112.62 -13.72
C ARG A 43 -76.37 111.20 -13.73
N VAL A 44 -77.67 111.00 -13.95
CA VAL A 44 -78.29 109.68 -14.11
C VAL A 44 -77.69 108.95 -15.29
N LYS A 45 -77.60 109.58 -16.46
CA LYS A 45 -76.99 108.96 -17.65
C LYS A 45 -75.52 108.60 -17.43
N LYS A 46 -74.75 109.46 -16.74
CA LYS A 46 -73.36 109.17 -16.36
C LYS A 46 -73.28 107.97 -15.42
N VAL A 47 -74.19 107.85 -14.46
CA VAL A 47 -74.27 106.70 -13.54
C VAL A 47 -74.71 105.44 -14.30
N GLU A 48 -75.66 105.53 -15.23
CA GLU A 48 -76.10 104.41 -16.08
C GLU A 48 -74.97 103.90 -16.99
N ASP A 49 -74.20 104.80 -17.59
CA ASP A 49 -73.04 104.45 -18.41
C ASP A 49 -71.93 103.84 -17.55
N GLN A 50 -71.69 104.36 -16.35
CA GLN A 50 -70.77 103.77 -15.37
C GLN A 50 -71.22 102.39 -14.90
N LEU A 51 -72.53 102.19 -14.67
CA LEU A 51 -73.09 100.91 -14.28
C LEU A 51 -72.98 99.90 -15.43
N ARG A 52 -73.23 100.34 -16.67
CA ARG A 52 -73.06 99.52 -17.87
C ARG A 52 -71.61 99.10 -18.08
N ASP A 53 -70.67 100.04 -17.93
CA ASP A 53 -69.22 99.78 -17.99
C ASP A 53 -68.77 98.84 -16.87
N ALA A 54 -69.18 99.08 -15.62
CA ALA A 54 -68.88 98.21 -14.48
C ALA A 54 -69.45 96.79 -14.67
N ASN A 55 -70.67 96.67 -15.19
CA ASN A 55 -71.30 95.37 -15.45
C ASN A 55 -70.60 94.64 -16.62
N SER A 56 -70.14 95.36 -17.63
CA SER A 56 -69.33 94.79 -18.72
C SER A 56 -67.96 94.29 -18.23
N LYS A 57 -67.31 95.04 -17.32
CA LYS A 57 -66.07 94.66 -16.65
C LYS A 57 -66.27 93.45 -15.71
N ASN A 58 -67.39 93.39 -15.01
CA ASN A 58 -67.70 92.28 -14.12
C ASN A 58 -67.93 90.98 -14.92
N LYS A 59 -68.66 91.04 -16.04
CA LYS A 59 -68.79 89.91 -16.97
C LYS A 59 -67.44 89.48 -17.57
N ALA A 60 -66.57 90.42 -17.89
CA ALA A 60 -65.22 90.12 -18.37
C ALA A 60 -64.37 89.43 -17.29
N LEU A 61 -64.46 89.89 -16.03
CA LEU A 61 -63.79 89.27 -14.88
C LEU A 61 -64.33 87.86 -14.60
N GLU A 62 -65.64 87.64 -14.67
CA GLU A 62 -66.25 86.31 -14.53
C GLU A 62 -65.77 85.36 -15.63
N SER A 63 -65.68 85.84 -16.87
CA SER A 63 -65.12 85.07 -17.99
C SER A 63 -63.65 84.71 -17.78
N VAL A 64 -62.83 85.67 -17.34
CA VAL A 64 -61.42 85.44 -17.02
C VAL A 64 -61.27 84.45 -15.86
N MET A 65 -62.00 84.63 -14.76
CA MET A 65 -61.97 83.69 -13.62
C MET A 65 -62.41 82.29 -14.02
N SER A 66 -63.49 82.16 -14.80
CA SER A 66 -63.96 80.87 -15.32
C SER A 66 -62.90 80.20 -16.19
N THR A 67 -62.25 80.96 -17.06
CA THR A 67 -61.14 80.46 -17.90
C THR A 67 -59.94 80.04 -17.06
N GLN A 68 -59.56 80.83 -16.05
CA GLN A 68 -58.47 80.52 -15.12
C GLN A 68 -58.77 79.25 -14.31
N GLN A 69 -60.01 79.09 -13.83
CA GLN A 69 -60.45 77.92 -13.10
C GLN A 69 -60.45 76.66 -13.99
N ASN A 70 -60.89 76.78 -15.24
CA ASN A 70 -60.87 75.68 -16.19
C ASN A 70 -59.43 75.27 -16.56
N ASN A 71 -58.53 76.24 -16.77
CA ASN A 71 -57.11 75.97 -17.02
C ASN A 71 -56.42 75.33 -15.81
N ALA A 72 -56.72 75.77 -14.59
CA ALA A 72 -56.18 75.16 -13.37
C ALA A 72 -56.66 73.70 -13.20
N LYS A 73 -57.94 73.42 -13.50
CA LYS A 73 -58.48 72.06 -13.51
C LYS A 73 -57.83 71.18 -14.59
N ALA A 74 -57.64 71.72 -15.79
CA ALA A 74 -56.98 71.01 -16.89
C ALA A 74 -55.53 70.65 -16.53
N ASN A 75 -54.77 71.60 -15.97
CA ASN A 75 -53.40 71.37 -15.52
C ASN A 75 -53.32 70.34 -14.38
N GLN A 76 -54.25 70.39 -13.42
CA GLN A 76 -54.34 69.36 -12.37
C GLN A 76 -54.61 67.97 -12.94
N LEU A 77 -55.51 67.87 -13.92
CA LEU A 77 -55.85 66.60 -14.56
C LEU A 77 -54.63 66.04 -15.32
N GLU A 78 -53.90 66.89 -16.05
CA GLU A 78 -52.69 66.51 -16.76
C GLU A 78 -51.59 66.05 -15.79
N GLN A 79 -51.34 66.79 -14.72
CA GLN A 79 -50.38 66.38 -13.68
C GLN A 79 -50.75 65.04 -13.04
N LYS A 80 -52.04 64.84 -12.73
CA LYS A 80 -52.53 63.58 -12.18
C LYS A 80 -52.28 62.41 -13.13
N SER A 81 -52.57 62.58 -14.43
CA SER A 81 -52.32 61.55 -15.44
C SER A 81 -50.82 61.20 -15.57
N LYS A 82 -49.94 62.20 -15.43
CA LYS A 82 -48.49 62.03 -15.49
C LYS A 82 -47.97 61.29 -14.26
N ILE A 83 -48.49 61.61 -13.07
CA ILE A 83 -48.19 60.90 -11.83
C ILE A 83 -48.62 59.43 -11.94
N GLU A 84 -49.86 59.16 -12.35
CA GLU A 84 -50.36 57.79 -12.53
C GLU A 84 -49.55 56.99 -13.57
N SER A 85 -49.03 57.65 -14.61
CA SER A 85 -48.13 57.01 -15.57
C SER A 85 -46.76 56.68 -14.96
N LEU A 86 -46.19 57.58 -14.16
CA LEU A 86 -44.90 57.37 -13.51
C LEU A 86 -44.98 56.29 -12.43
N GLU A 87 -46.04 56.29 -11.63
CA GLU A 87 -46.31 55.26 -10.62
C GLU A 87 -46.39 53.87 -11.27
N ARG A 88 -47.13 53.73 -12.38
CA ARG A 88 -47.18 52.46 -13.14
C ARG A 88 -45.79 52.03 -13.64
N MET A 89 -44.97 52.96 -14.11
CA MET A 89 -43.62 52.64 -14.58
C MET A 89 -42.70 52.21 -13.44
N VAL A 90 -42.80 52.86 -12.28
CA VAL A 90 -42.02 52.52 -11.08
C VAL A 90 -42.39 51.12 -10.61
N VAL A 91 -43.69 50.82 -10.46
CA VAL A 91 -44.17 49.49 -10.07
C VAL A 91 -43.68 48.42 -11.03
N GLN A 92 -43.79 48.64 -12.35
CA GLN A 92 -43.27 47.70 -13.35
C GLN A 92 -41.76 47.47 -13.24
N LYS A 93 -40.98 48.52 -12.95
CA LYS A 93 -39.53 48.41 -12.76
C LYS A 93 -39.19 47.67 -11.47
N GLU A 94 -39.88 47.95 -10.36
CA GLU A 94 -39.70 47.25 -9.10
C GLU A 94 -40.03 45.77 -9.23
N GLU A 95 -41.15 45.41 -9.86
CA GLU A 95 -41.50 44.02 -10.14
C GLU A 95 -40.46 43.32 -11.01
N LYS A 96 -39.89 44.03 -12.00
CA LYS A 96 -38.80 43.49 -12.82
C LYS A 96 -37.55 43.24 -11.98
N TYR A 97 -37.10 44.22 -11.20
CA TYR A 97 -35.92 44.06 -10.36
C TYR A 97 -36.11 42.95 -9.31
N GLN A 98 -37.31 42.81 -8.76
CA GLN A 98 -37.62 41.73 -7.84
C GLN A 98 -37.54 40.35 -8.51
N ARG A 99 -38.05 40.22 -9.75
CA ARG A 99 -37.92 39.00 -10.55
C ARG A 99 -36.46 38.67 -10.88
N ASP A 100 -35.70 39.66 -11.32
CA ASP A 100 -34.28 39.50 -11.67
C ASP A 100 -33.46 39.11 -10.41
N PHE A 101 -33.74 39.74 -9.26
CA PHE A 101 -33.13 39.40 -7.97
C PHE A 101 -33.45 37.97 -7.54
N ASN A 102 -34.72 37.57 -7.60
CA ASN A 102 -35.13 36.20 -7.26
C ASN A 102 -34.48 35.17 -8.20
N SER A 103 -34.40 35.47 -9.50
CA SER A 103 -33.73 34.61 -10.49
C SER A 103 -32.24 34.48 -10.21
N ALA A 104 -31.54 35.58 -9.94
CA ALA A 104 -30.12 35.58 -9.61
C ALA A 104 -29.84 34.82 -8.30
N ASN A 105 -30.72 34.94 -7.31
CA ASN A 105 -30.58 34.23 -6.05
C ASN A 105 -30.77 32.71 -6.22
N LEU A 106 -31.71 32.29 -7.07
CA LEU A 106 -31.90 30.88 -7.41
C LEU A 106 -30.65 30.31 -8.10
N GLU A 107 -30.09 31.04 -9.07
CA GLU A 107 -28.87 30.62 -9.77
C GLU A 107 -27.66 30.57 -8.83
N LYS A 108 -27.53 31.54 -7.92
CA LYS A 108 -26.50 31.52 -6.87
C LYS A 108 -26.60 30.23 -6.03
N THR A 109 -27.80 29.84 -5.60
CA THR A 109 -28.00 28.60 -4.82
C THR A 109 -27.63 27.37 -5.65
N ARG A 110 -28.02 27.33 -6.93
CA ARG A 110 -27.67 26.24 -7.85
C ARG A 110 -26.15 26.11 -8.01
N LEU A 111 -25.46 27.21 -8.30
CA LEU A 111 -24.00 27.23 -8.46
C LEU A 111 -23.28 26.83 -7.16
N GLN A 112 -23.75 27.30 -6.00
CA GLN A 112 -23.20 26.88 -4.70
C GLN A 112 -23.34 25.36 -4.49
N SER A 113 -24.45 24.75 -4.92
CA SER A 113 -24.61 23.30 -4.87
C SER A 113 -23.62 22.58 -5.79
N ILE A 114 -23.41 23.08 -7.01
CA ILE A 114 -22.48 22.51 -7.98
C ILE A 114 -21.04 22.54 -7.44
N VAL A 115 -20.61 23.68 -6.90
CA VAL A 115 -19.26 23.83 -6.32
C VAL A 115 -19.04 22.82 -5.18
N ARG A 116 -20.01 22.66 -4.28
CA ARG A 116 -19.90 21.67 -3.18
C ARG A 116 -19.75 20.24 -3.70
N LEU A 117 -20.49 19.88 -4.75
CA LEU A 117 -20.38 18.55 -5.37
C LEU A 117 -19.02 18.35 -6.03
N GLN A 118 -18.50 19.37 -6.73
CA GLN A 118 -17.17 19.32 -7.34
C GLN A 118 -16.06 19.19 -6.28
N GLU A 119 -16.16 19.92 -5.18
CA GLU A 119 -15.21 19.81 -4.06
C GLU A 119 -15.27 18.44 -3.38
N ALA A 120 -16.46 17.84 -3.26
CA ALA A 120 -16.61 16.47 -2.74
C ALA A 120 -15.96 15.45 -3.68
N GLN A 121 -16.23 15.56 -4.98
CA GLN A 121 -15.66 14.68 -6.00
C GLN A 121 -14.12 14.81 -6.08
N ALA A 122 -13.59 16.03 -5.97
CA ALA A 122 -12.15 16.26 -5.94
C ALA A 122 -11.49 15.61 -4.71
N ARG A 123 -12.13 15.71 -3.53
CA ARG A 123 -11.66 15.04 -2.31
C ARG A 123 -11.67 13.52 -2.44
N GLU A 124 -12.74 12.96 -3.00
CA GLU A 124 -12.84 11.52 -3.24
C GLU A 124 -11.77 11.05 -4.23
N THR A 125 -11.58 11.77 -5.33
CA THR A 125 -10.58 11.45 -6.36
C THR A 125 -9.18 11.46 -5.78
N LYS A 126 -8.84 12.48 -4.97
CA LYS A 126 -7.56 12.56 -4.26
C LYS A 126 -7.38 11.38 -3.31
N SER A 127 -8.40 11.07 -2.50
CA SER A 127 -8.34 9.94 -1.57
C SER A 127 -8.12 8.60 -2.28
N ARG A 128 -8.77 8.37 -3.42
CA ARG A 128 -8.57 7.16 -4.24
C ARG A 128 -7.16 7.09 -4.83
N LEU A 129 -6.61 8.22 -5.28
CA LEU A 129 -5.23 8.31 -5.76
C LEU A 129 -4.22 7.97 -4.65
N ASP A 130 -4.44 8.47 -3.45
CA ASP A 130 -3.58 8.18 -2.29
C ASP A 130 -3.64 6.69 -1.92
N GLN A 131 -4.84 6.09 -1.91
CA GLN A 131 -5.01 4.64 -1.69
C GLN A 131 -4.33 3.81 -2.78
N PHE A 132 -4.47 4.20 -4.05
CA PHE A 132 -3.82 3.50 -5.15
C PHE A 132 -2.29 3.56 -5.03
N SER A 133 -1.74 4.71 -4.63
CA SER A 133 -0.30 4.87 -4.37
C SER A 133 0.18 3.93 -3.27
N GLN A 134 -0.57 3.82 -2.16
CA GLN A 134 -0.24 2.90 -1.06
C GLN A 134 -0.27 1.44 -1.50
N VAL A 135 -1.31 1.03 -2.24
CA VAL A 135 -1.41 -0.34 -2.76
C VAL A 135 -0.26 -0.65 -3.71
N LYS A 136 0.12 0.30 -4.58
CA LYS A 136 1.26 0.14 -5.47
C LYS A 136 2.57 -0.06 -4.71
N GLN A 137 2.83 0.77 -3.69
CA GLN A 137 4.02 0.63 -2.85
C GLN A 137 4.08 -0.73 -2.14
N GLU A 138 2.94 -1.21 -1.61
CA GLU A 138 2.91 -2.53 -0.96
C GLU A 138 3.10 -3.66 -1.98
N ALA A 139 2.55 -3.54 -3.19
CA ALA A 139 2.78 -4.51 -4.26
C ALA A 139 4.25 -4.61 -4.67
N ASP A 140 4.94 -3.46 -4.82
CA ASP A 140 6.38 -3.41 -5.13
C ASP A 140 7.21 -4.04 -3.99
N ARG A 141 6.84 -3.76 -2.73
CA ARG A 141 7.47 -4.33 -1.54
C ARG A 141 7.30 -5.85 -1.48
N LEU A 142 6.09 -6.35 -1.70
CA LEU A 142 5.78 -7.78 -1.71
C LEU A 142 6.50 -8.50 -2.85
N THR A 143 6.58 -7.88 -4.02
CA THR A 143 7.34 -8.44 -5.16
C THR A 143 8.81 -8.65 -4.79
N THR A 144 9.44 -7.64 -4.18
CA THR A 144 10.83 -7.73 -3.71
C THR A 144 11.02 -8.83 -2.64
N GLN A 145 10.04 -8.99 -1.74
CA GLN A 145 10.07 -10.06 -0.74
C GLN A 145 9.97 -11.45 -1.37
N ILE A 146 9.08 -11.62 -2.36
CA ILE A 146 8.92 -12.88 -3.10
C ILE A 146 10.23 -13.25 -3.81
N ASP A 147 10.88 -12.30 -4.48
CA ASP A 147 12.15 -12.52 -5.16
C ASP A 147 13.27 -12.93 -4.20
N THR A 148 13.26 -12.38 -2.99
CA THR A 148 14.22 -12.75 -1.94
C THR A 148 13.96 -14.17 -1.44
N LEU A 149 12.70 -14.50 -1.12
CA LEU A 149 12.32 -15.85 -0.68
C LEU A 149 12.60 -16.92 -1.75
N CYS A 150 12.42 -16.58 -3.03
CA CYS A 150 12.75 -17.49 -4.12
C CYS A 150 14.26 -17.78 -4.17
N ARG A 151 15.10 -16.75 -4.02
CA ARG A 151 16.57 -16.93 -3.95
C ARG A 151 16.99 -17.75 -2.74
N ASP A 152 16.42 -17.48 -1.57
CA ASP A 152 16.72 -18.21 -0.34
C ASP A 152 16.34 -19.68 -0.45
N ARG A 153 15.15 -19.98 -1.02
CA ARG A 153 14.72 -21.36 -1.30
C ARG A 153 15.72 -22.07 -2.23
N ASP A 154 16.12 -21.42 -3.31
CA ASP A 154 17.03 -22.02 -4.30
C ASP A 154 18.43 -22.25 -3.70
N GLU A 155 18.90 -21.37 -2.82
CA GLU A 155 20.13 -21.57 -2.06
C GLU A 155 20.02 -22.74 -1.08
N MET A 156 18.91 -22.82 -0.34
CA MET A 156 18.66 -23.93 0.59
C MET A 156 18.56 -25.27 -0.13
N GLN A 157 17.92 -25.31 -1.31
CA GLN A 157 17.87 -26.51 -2.12
C GLN A 157 19.26 -26.98 -2.54
N LYS A 158 20.14 -26.06 -2.98
CA LYS A 158 21.54 -26.39 -3.29
C LYS A 158 22.29 -26.94 -2.08
N LYS A 159 22.05 -26.38 -0.88
CA LYS A 159 22.66 -26.89 0.37
C LYS A 159 22.19 -28.30 0.69
N ILE A 160 20.89 -28.57 0.56
CA ILE A 160 20.32 -29.91 0.76
C ILE A 160 20.93 -30.91 -0.23
N ASP A 161 20.99 -30.57 -1.51
CA ASP A 161 21.56 -31.44 -2.55
C ASP A 161 23.05 -31.74 -2.28
N ASN A 162 23.80 -30.75 -1.80
CA ASN A 162 25.21 -30.93 -1.44
C ASN A 162 25.36 -31.82 -0.20
N MET A 163 24.51 -31.64 0.82
CA MET A 163 24.51 -32.48 2.02
C MET A 163 24.14 -33.93 1.70
N ASP A 164 23.16 -34.17 0.82
CA ASP A 164 22.79 -35.53 0.39
C ASP A 164 23.95 -36.20 -0.35
N LYS A 165 24.59 -35.48 -1.28
CA LYS A 165 25.80 -35.97 -1.96
C LYS A 165 26.93 -36.31 -0.98
N GLU A 166 27.20 -35.44 -0.01
CA GLU A 166 28.22 -35.69 1.00
C GLU A 166 27.86 -36.90 1.87
N CYS A 167 26.61 -37.01 2.31
CA CYS A 167 26.12 -38.16 3.07
C CYS A 167 26.27 -39.47 2.29
N GLN A 168 25.89 -39.49 1.02
CA GLN A 168 26.08 -40.64 0.13
C GLN A 168 27.55 -40.98 -0.05
N MET A 169 28.42 -39.98 -0.23
CA MET A 169 29.87 -40.20 -0.33
C MET A 169 30.44 -40.80 0.95
N GLN A 170 30.06 -40.29 2.12
CA GLN A 170 30.51 -40.84 3.40
C GLN A 170 29.99 -42.26 3.62
N ARG A 171 28.74 -42.54 3.27
CA ARG A 171 28.17 -43.90 3.31
C ARG A 171 28.94 -44.86 2.41
N GLN A 172 29.27 -44.46 1.19
CA GLN A 172 30.07 -45.27 0.28
C GLN A 172 31.49 -45.51 0.81
N ARG A 173 32.12 -44.49 1.43
CA ARG A 173 33.44 -44.64 2.07
C ARG A 173 33.40 -45.61 3.24
N ALA A 174 32.37 -45.53 4.08
CA ALA A 174 32.18 -46.45 5.20
C ALA A 174 32.01 -47.90 4.71
N ILE A 175 31.11 -48.14 3.74
CA ILE A 175 30.93 -49.46 3.13
C ILE A 175 32.24 -50.01 2.55
N LYS A 176 33.00 -49.17 1.82
CA LYS A 176 34.32 -49.58 1.28
C LYS A 176 35.31 -49.97 2.37
N SER A 177 35.36 -49.21 3.48
CA SER A 177 36.24 -49.56 4.61
C SER A 177 35.81 -50.84 5.30
N GLU A 178 34.51 -51.05 5.50
CA GLU A 178 33.97 -52.25 6.13
C GLU A 178 34.25 -53.50 5.28
N VAL A 179 34.00 -53.43 3.98
CA VAL A 179 34.36 -54.50 3.02
C VAL A 179 35.86 -54.79 3.05
N SER A 180 36.71 -53.77 3.12
CA SER A 180 38.15 -53.96 3.20
C SER A 180 38.57 -54.71 4.47
N VAL A 181 37.93 -54.46 5.61
CA VAL A 181 38.19 -55.18 6.87
C VAL A 181 37.79 -56.65 6.74
N VAL A 182 36.60 -56.92 6.20
CA VAL A 182 36.13 -58.30 5.99
C VAL A 182 37.04 -59.04 5.01
N GLN A 183 37.53 -58.37 3.96
CA GLN A 183 38.48 -58.96 3.02
C GLN A 183 39.81 -59.32 3.70
N ILE A 184 40.34 -58.47 4.59
CA ILE A 184 41.54 -58.78 5.37
C ILE A 184 41.29 -60.00 6.27
N HIS A 185 40.14 -60.08 6.93
CA HIS A 185 39.79 -61.24 7.77
C HIS A 185 39.63 -62.53 6.96
N LYS A 186 39.03 -62.44 5.77
CA LYS A 186 38.95 -63.54 4.81
C LYS A 186 40.35 -64.07 4.50
N ASP A 187 41.27 -63.19 4.09
CA ASP A 187 42.64 -63.57 3.73
C ASP A 187 43.39 -64.18 4.94
N GLN A 188 43.18 -63.66 6.15
CA GLN A 188 43.78 -64.20 7.38
C GLN A 188 43.23 -65.57 7.79
N ALA A 189 41.98 -65.87 7.45
CA ALA A 189 41.33 -67.15 7.72
C ALA A 189 41.69 -68.22 6.67
N LEU A 190 41.87 -67.82 5.40
CA LEU A 190 42.19 -68.74 4.31
C LEU A 190 43.67 -69.15 4.31
N ARG A 191 44.60 -68.25 4.67
CA ARG A 191 46.05 -68.51 4.61
C ARG A 191 46.51 -69.83 5.28
N PRO A 192 46.09 -70.16 6.52
CA PRO A 192 46.51 -71.43 7.14
C PRO A 192 46.00 -72.67 6.40
N LEU A 193 44.83 -72.58 5.75
CA LEU A 193 44.28 -73.67 4.95
C LEU A 193 45.02 -73.83 3.62
N GLU A 194 45.38 -72.72 2.97
CA GLU A 194 46.21 -72.72 1.76
C GLU A 194 47.59 -73.34 2.03
N GLU A 195 48.23 -72.94 3.12
CA GLU A 195 49.50 -73.50 3.59
C GLU A 195 49.36 -75.02 3.85
N ALA A 196 48.34 -75.45 4.59
CA ALA A 196 48.09 -76.87 4.86
C ALA A 196 47.82 -77.70 3.59
N ILE A 197 47.08 -77.16 2.62
CA ILE A 197 46.83 -77.82 1.33
C ILE A 197 48.14 -77.97 0.55
N SER A 198 48.99 -76.94 0.55
CA SER A 198 50.29 -76.95 -0.11
C SER A 198 51.24 -77.99 0.51
N GLU A 199 51.25 -78.08 1.85
CA GLU A 199 52.04 -79.05 2.60
C GLU A 199 51.57 -80.49 2.33
N CYS A 200 50.25 -80.73 2.35
CA CYS A 200 49.69 -82.03 1.98
C CYS A 200 50.08 -82.41 0.55
N GLN A 201 50.02 -81.48 -0.40
CA GLN A 201 50.40 -81.71 -1.79
C GLN A 201 51.89 -82.08 -1.91
N TYR A 202 52.77 -81.40 -1.16
CA TYR A 202 54.19 -81.70 -1.11
C TYR A 202 54.45 -83.12 -0.59
N HIS A 203 53.86 -83.50 0.54
CA HIS A 203 54.03 -84.84 1.10
C HIS A 203 53.45 -85.94 0.21
N MET A 204 52.27 -85.71 -0.38
CA MET A 204 51.67 -86.63 -1.35
C MET A 204 52.58 -86.88 -2.56
N ASN A 205 53.14 -85.82 -3.16
CA ASN A 205 54.03 -85.95 -4.31
C ASN A 205 55.31 -86.72 -3.95
N ASN A 206 55.86 -86.47 -2.76
CA ASN A 206 57.03 -87.20 -2.25
C ASN A 206 56.73 -88.69 -2.05
N LEU A 207 55.60 -89.03 -1.43
CA LEU A 207 55.17 -90.42 -1.22
C LEU A 207 54.89 -91.13 -2.55
N LYS A 208 54.23 -90.46 -3.50
CA LYS A 208 53.99 -91.00 -4.85
C LYS A 208 55.29 -91.35 -5.57
N ARG A 209 56.32 -90.51 -5.45
CA ARG A 209 57.66 -90.77 -6.02
C ARG A 209 58.36 -91.97 -5.36
N ILE A 210 58.23 -92.15 -4.05
CA ILE A 210 58.80 -93.31 -3.34
C ILE A 210 58.09 -94.61 -3.73
N LEU A 211 56.76 -94.57 -3.88
CA LEU A 211 55.93 -95.72 -4.26
C LEU A 211 56.09 -96.15 -5.74
N GLN A 212 56.73 -95.35 -6.60
CA GLN A 212 56.94 -95.69 -8.02
C GLN A 212 57.90 -96.88 -8.25
N GLY A 213 58.54 -97.41 -7.20
CA GLY A 213 59.45 -98.56 -7.29
C GLY A 213 59.10 -99.79 -6.43
N GLU A 214 58.23 -99.67 -5.43
CA GLU A 214 57.91 -100.76 -4.49
C GLU A 214 56.47 -100.67 -3.95
N GLU A 215 55.74 -101.79 -3.90
CA GLU A 215 54.42 -101.87 -3.26
C GLU A 215 54.57 -101.92 -1.73
N ASN A 216 54.37 -100.77 -1.08
CA ASN A 216 54.35 -100.68 0.39
C ASN A 216 52.96 -100.29 0.89
N ALA A 217 52.28 -101.25 1.53
CA ALA A 217 50.92 -101.07 2.06
C ALA A 217 50.83 -99.93 3.09
N ASN A 218 51.85 -99.75 3.94
CA ASN A 218 51.87 -98.69 4.97
C ASN A 218 51.99 -97.30 4.34
N LEU A 219 52.86 -97.13 3.35
CA LEU A 219 53.01 -95.86 2.62
C LEU A 219 51.76 -95.53 1.80
N THR A 220 51.05 -96.53 1.30
CA THR A 220 49.77 -96.36 0.60
C THR A 220 48.66 -95.85 1.53
N VAL A 221 48.60 -96.34 2.78
CA VAL A 221 47.66 -95.84 3.80
C VAL A 221 47.98 -94.39 4.15
N ILE A 222 49.27 -94.07 4.39
CA ILE A 222 49.71 -92.69 4.70
C ILE A 222 49.38 -91.75 3.54
N LEU A 223 49.56 -92.18 2.28
CA LEU A 223 49.18 -91.39 1.10
C LEU A 223 47.69 -91.07 1.09
N LYS A 224 46.83 -92.06 1.37
CA LYS A 224 45.37 -91.86 1.47
C LYS A 224 44.98 -90.94 2.61
N ASP A 225 45.71 -90.95 3.73
CA ASP A 225 45.47 -90.04 4.85
C ASP A 225 45.83 -88.58 4.50
N TRP A 226 46.93 -88.37 3.77
CA TRP A 226 47.27 -87.03 3.23
C TRP A 226 46.27 -86.56 2.16
N GLU A 227 45.79 -87.45 1.30
CA GLU A 227 44.74 -87.14 0.32
C GLU A 227 43.43 -86.71 1.00
N ARG A 228 43.05 -87.40 2.07
CA ARG A 228 41.88 -87.04 2.89
C ARG A 228 42.06 -85.69 3.58
N CYS A 229 43.20 -85.48 4.24
CA CYS A 229 43.51 -84.21 4.92
C CYS A 229 43.48 -83.01 3.95
N ARG A 230 44.03 -83.20 2.75
CA ARG A 230 43.97 -82.18 1.68
C ARG A 230 42.54 -81.85 1.28
N GLU A 231 41.70 -82.86 1.09
CA GLU A 231 40.32 -82.66 0.66
C GLU A 231 39.46 -82.01 1.76
N GLU A 232 39.65 -82.42 3.01
CA GLU A 232 39.00 -81.79 4.17
C GLU A 232 39.38 -80.30 4.29
N ASN A 233 40.66 -79.95 4.11
CA ASN A 233 41.10 -78.55 4.14
C ASN A 233 40.54 -77.74 2.96
N LYS A 234 40.43 -78.34 1.76
CA LYS A 234 39.77 -77.69 0.61
C LYS A 234 38.30 -77.41 0.86
N GLN A 235 37.56 -78.38 1.41
CA GLN A 235 36.14 -78.21 1.72
C GLN A 235 35.91 -77.12 2.78
N LYS A 236 36.74 -77.09 3.82
CA LYS A 236 36.73 -76.01 4.83
C LYS A 236 37.03 -74.65 4.21
N MET A 237 38.02 -74.58 3.32
CA MET A 237 38.42 -73.36 2.62
C MET A 237 37.26 -72.80 1.78
N GLU A 238 36.59 -73.66 1.00
CA GLU A 238 35.46 -73.24 0.16
C GLU A 238 34.25 -72.77 1.00
N THR A 239 33.98 -73.46 2.10
CA THR A 239 32.90 -73.08 3.04
C THR A 239 33.16 -71.69 3.64
N ILE A 240 34.36 -71.47 4.16
CA ILE A 240 34.75 -70.19 4.77
C ILE A 240 34.75 -69.07 3.72
N LYS A 241 35.26 -69.34 2.53
CA LYS A 241 35.26 -68.40 1.41
C LYS A 241 33.84 -67.97 1.05
N SER A 242 32.92 -68.93 0.91
CA SER A 242 31.51 -68.66 0.62
C SER A 242 30.83 -67.83 1.72
N GLN A 243 31.16 -68.07 2.99
CA GLN A 243 30.63 -67.28 4.12
C GLN A 243 31.11 -65.84 4.06
N PHE A 244 32.41 -65.60 3.86
CA PHE A 244 32.94 -64.24 3.73
C PHE A 244 32.41 -63.52 2.49
N ASP A 245 32.25 -64.21 1.35
CA ASP A 245 31.69 -63.61 0.13
C ASP A 245 30.22 -63.18 0.33
N SER A 246 29.43 -63.97 1.06
CA SER A 246 28.06 -63.58 1.45
C SER A 246 28.06 -62.32 2.32
N GLN A 247 28.94 -62.25 3.33
CA GLN A 247 29.05 -61.09 4.21
C GLN A 247 29.46 -59.82 3.45
N ILE A 248 30.41 -59.93 2.51
CA ILE A 248 30.84 -58.81 1.66
C ILE A 248 29.66 -58.32 0.80
N GLN A 249 28.88 -59.23 0.23
CA GLN A 249 27.72 -58.88 -0.59
C GLN A 249 26.64 -58.16 0.24
N GLU A 250 26.40 -58.60 1.48
CA GLU A 250 25.46 -57.97 2.39
C GLU A 250 25.88 -56.54 2.77
N LEU A 251 27.16 -56.33 3.09
CA LEU A 251 27.74 -55.00 3.35
C LEU A 251 27.63 -54.08 2.13
N GLN A 252 27.93 -54.57 0.93
CA GLN A 252 27.81 -53.81 -0.31
C GLN A 252 26.36 -53.43 -0.63
N SER A 253 25.41 -54.28 -0.29
CA SER A 253 23.98 -53.99 -0.44
C SER A 253 23.45 -53.00 0.61
N GLY A 254 24.26 -52.66 1.63
CA GLY A 254 23.90 -51.73 2.71
C GLY A 254 22.82 -52.26 3.65
N ARG A 255 22.61 -53.59 3.70
CA ARG A 255 21.59 -54.25 4.53
C ARG A 255 22.06 -54.54 5.96
N LEU A 256 23.38 -54.59 6.19
CA LEU A 256 23.97 -54.91 7.50
C LEU A 256 25.18 -54.00 7.77
N ILE A 257 25.47 -53.75 9.03
CA ILE A 257 26.67 -53.07 9.53
C ILE A 257 27.62 -54.14 10.05
N LEU A 258 28.94 -53.92 9.95
CA LEU A 258 29.99 -54.87 10.36
C LEU A 258 29.79 -55.52 11.75
N THR A 259 29.09 -54.86 12.68
CA THR A 259 28.78 -55.35 14.04
C THR A 259 27.76 -56.50 14.09
N ASP A 260 26.95 -56.65 13.04
CA ASP A 260 25.84 -57.61 13.00
C ASP A 260 26.22 -58.90 12.26
N LEU A 261 27.45 -58.98 11.75
CA LEU A 261 27.93 -60.13 10.98
C LEU A 261 28.34 -61.28 11.91
N PRO A 262 27.96 -62.53 11.57
CA PRO A 262 28.37 -63.69 12.33
C PRO A 262 29.89 -63.86 12.30
N VAL A 263 30.50 -64.06 13.47
CA VAL A 263 31.95 -64.30 13.60
C VAL A 263 32.28 -65.64 12.95
N ILE A 264 33.03 -65.61 11.85
CA ILE A 264 33.53 -66.83 11.21
C ILE A 264 34.71 -67.37 12.05
N PRO A 265 34.59 -68.57 12.64
CA PRO A 265 35.66 -69.12 13.47
C PRO A 265 36.93 -69.34 12.65
N ARG A 266 38.08 -69.01 13.24
CA ARG A 266 39.37 -69.27 12.58
C ARG A 266 39.55 -70.79 12.46
N PRO A 267 39.77 -71.33 11.25
CA PRO A 267 39.97 -72.76 11.09
C PRO A 267 41.28 -73.16 11.77
N GLU A 268 41.23 -74.12 12.69
CA GLU A 268 42.43 -74.81 13.14
C GLU A 268 42.92 -75.73 12.01
N PRO A 269 44.20 -75.67 11.62
CA PRO A 269 44.73 -76.60 10.65
C PRO A 269 44.56 -78.02 11.16
N SER A 270 44.00 -78.89 10.31
CA SER A 270 43.78 -80.29 10.61
C SER A 270 45.14 -80.94 10.87
N ARG A 271 45.55 -81.06 12.15
CA ARG A 271 46.79 -81.76 12.51
C ARG A 271 46.63 -83.22 12.13
N SER A 272 47.20 -83.61 10.99
CA SER A 272 47.50 -85.02 10.73
C SER A 272 48.29 -85.52 11.92
N LYS A 273 47.75 -86.51 12.66
CA LYS A 273 48.44 -87.19 13.75
C LYS A 273 49.61 -87.97 13.16
N THR A 274 50.71 -87.29 12.81
CA THR A 274 51.99 -87.95 12.59
C THR A 274 52.36 -88.62 13.90
N LEU A 275 52.55 -89.94 13.81
CA LEU A 275 52.99 -90.80 14.89
C LEU A 275 54.06 -90.10 15.73
N LYS A 276 53.82 -89.97 17.04
CA LYS A 276 54.82 -89.53 18.02
C LYS A 276 55.99 -90.53 18.00
N ALA A 277 56.99 -90.29 17.16
CA ALA A 277 58.30 -90.87 17.35
C ALA A 277 58.94 -90.14 18.53
N LYS A 278 59.01 -90.82 19.68
CA LYS A 278 59.78 -90.38 20.84
C LYS A 278 61.26 -90.33 20.45
N HIS A 279 61.79 -89.15 20.16
CA HIS A 279 63.11 -88.66 20.58
C HIS A 279 63.37 -87.27 19.95
N ALA A 280 63.44 -86.25 20.81
CA ALA A 280 64.14 -84.98 20.55
C ALA A 280 65.68 -85.24 20.63
N PRO A 281 66.62 -84.32 20.26
CA PRO A 281 66.49 -82.85 20.25
C PRO A 281 67.24 -82.09 19.13
N HIS A 282 66.89 -80.82 18.88
CA HIS A 282 67.87 -79.74 18.73
C HIS A 282 67.23 -78.35 18.77
N ASN A 283 67.76 -77.54 19.69
CA ASN A 283 67.62 -76.09 19.80
C ASN A 283 68.04 -75.38 18.51
N TRP A 284 67.29 -74.36 18.10
CA TRP A 284 67.77 -73.13 17.46
C TRP A 284 66.78 -71.99 17.80
N PRO A 285 67.25 -70.74 17.85
CA PRO A 285 67.23 -69.89 19.02
C PRO A 285 65.92 -69.12 19.21
N HIS A 286 65.65 -68.73 20.46
CA HIS A 286 64.70 -67.68 20.80
C HIS A 286 65.06 -66.39 20.06
N LEU A 287 64.30 -66.08 19.01
CA LEU A 287 64.07 -64.71 18.58
C LEU A 287 62.85 -64.21 19.35
N GLU A 288 63.11 -63.38 20.35
CA GLU A 288 62.09 -62.53 20.94
C GLU A 288 61.43 -61.71 19.83
N HIS A 289 60.12 -61.90 19.66
CA HIS A 289 59.29 -60.94 18.96
C HIS A 289 58.36 -60.29 19.98
N PRO A 290 58.32 -58.95 19.99
CA PRO A 290 57.62 -58.18 21.00
C PRO A 290 56.12 -58.40 20.86
N HIS A 291 55.47 -58.56 22.00
CA HIS A 291 54.03 -58.55 22.18
C HIS A 291 53.43 -57.28 21.54
N PRO A 292 52.51 -57.35 20.55
CA PRO A 292 51.69 -56.19 20.21
C PRO A 292 50.45 -56.21 21.10
N SER A 293 50.46 -55.35 22.10
CA SER A 293 49.30 -54.94 22.88
C SER A 293 48.27 -54.23 21.97
N TRP A 294 47.31 -54.96 21.38
CA TRP A 294 46.23 -54.33 20.59
C TRP A 294 44.82 -54.78 20.96
N PHE A 295 44.65 -55.50 22.08
CA PHE A 295 43.34 -55.78 22.66
C PHE A 295 43.19 -55.06 24.01
N ASN A 296 43.08 -53.73 23.98
CA ASN A 296 42.36 -52.98 25.02
C ASN A 296 42.17 -51.52 24.61
N HIS A 297 41.18 -51.27 23.76
CA HIS A 297 40.39 -50.05 23.90
C HIS A 297 38.91 -50.43 23.87
N ARG A 298 38.32 -50.45 25.08
CA ARG A 298 36.90 -50.17 25.29
C ARG A 298 36.54 -48.93 24.47
N CYS A 299 35.65 -49.07 23.50
CA CYS A 299 34.88 -47.94 23.01
C CYS A 299 33.93 -47.51 24.12
N THR A 300 34.36 -46.54 24.92
CA THR A 300 33.49 -45.79 25.81
C THR A 300 32.46 -45.06 24.95
N THR A 301 31.19 -45.34 25.20
CA THR A 301 30.06 -44.55 24.73
C THR A 301 30.26 -43.08 25.09
N LEU A 302 30.45 -42.21 24.09
CA LEU A 302 30.29 -40.78 24.25
C LEU A 302 29.19 -40.30 23.32
N SER A 303 28.12 -39.85 23.97
CA SER A 303 26.98 -39.11 23.43
C SER A 303 27.46 -37.87 22.64
N PRO A 304 26.75 -37.43 21.57
CA PRO A 304 27.14 -36.21 20.86
C PRO A 304 26.71 -34.98 21.68
N ALA A 305 27.66 -34.41 22.43
CA ALA A 305 27.52 -33.08 22.99
C ALA A 305 27.68 -32.03 21.87
N ALA A 306 26.71 -31.13 21.80
CA ALA A 306 26.64 -30.00 20.89
C ALA A 306 27.96 -29.20 20.84
N SER A 307 28.56 -29.11 19.65
CA SER A 307 29.60 -28.12 19.37
C SER A 307 28.97 -26.83 18.88
N ARG A 308 28.76 -25.91 19.83
CA ARG A 308 28.52 -24.48 19.55
C ARG A 308 29.80 -23.90 18.97
N TRP A 309 29.69 -23.32 17.78
CA TRP A 309 30.71 -22.46 17.21
C TRP A 309 30.72 -21.13 17.96
N TRP A 310 31.81 -20.80 18.62
CA TRP A 310 32.11 -19.42 19.01
C TRP A 310 32.81 -18.76 17.82
N VAL A 311 32.07 -17.94 17.08
CA VAL A 311 32.67 -16.95 16.17
C VAL A 311 32.96 -15.73 17.04
N SER A 312 34.25 -15.47 17.27
CA SER A 312 34.72 -14.25 17.91
C SER A 312 34.64 -13.11 16.89
N SER A 313 33.62 -12.27 17.03
CA SER A 313 33.48 -11.01 16.29
C SER A 313 34.08 -9.87 17.11
N SER A 314 35.22 -9.34 16.67
CA SER A 314 35.76 -8.06 17.13
C SER A 314 35.62 -7.03 15.99
N THR A 315 34.63 -6.16 16.17
CA THR A 315 34.42 -4.80 15.63
C THR A 315 35.35 -4.23 14.54
N PRO A 316 34.81 -3.65 13.46
CA PRO A 316 35.45 -2.55 12.74
C PRO A 316 35.21 -1.22 13.48
N GLU A 317 36.29 -0.49 13.73
CA GLU A 317 36.26 0.92 14.13
C GLU A 317 35.67 1.79 13.02
N ALA A 318 35.13 2.91 13.49
CA ALA A 318 34.28 3.84 12.79
C ALA A 318 34.96 4.59 11.64
N SER A 319 34.09 4.95 10.70
CA SER A 319 34.23 5.89 9.61
C SER A 319 34.79 7.25 10.03
N GLY A 320 35.53 7.87 9.10
CA GLY A 320 35.51 9.32 8.90
C GLY A 320 34.27 9.77 8.14
#